data_AF-A0A9E5WFW3-F1
#
_entry.id   AF-A0A9E5WFW3-F1
#
_cell.length_a   1.000
_cell.length_b   1.000
_cell.length_c   1.000
_cell.angle_alpha   90.00
_cell.angle_beta   90.00
_cell.angle_gamma   90.00
#
_symmetry.space_group_name_H-M   'P 1'
#
loop_
_entity.id
_entity.type
_entity.pdbx_description
1 polymer ?
#
loop_
_entity_poly.entity_id
_entity_poly.type
_entity_poly.pdbx_seq_one_letter_code
_entity_poly.pdbx_strand_id
1 'polypeptide(L)'
;MKHKANSPVLAEKSPDFNAWFTAFFLKNHIDPFAYPTKVGAREQIEFMVYPENKERYYPCSDKMFNAIMSRKYPPYLKKHYQKVFDRIMSLIEKFIDSDYDNQFLKELIKIKYDDEIRTGLLIPSRLEKRLYKIFLSRTHIENPYSAEKRAANKKINKFIKSETFKKALNKIDDSLKTIDDLSLFELRTKIRQIEFQRILTLVSQENLWTH
;
A
#
# COMPACT_ATOMS: atom_id res chain seq x y z
N MET A 1 9.67 18.77 27.70
CA MET A 1 8.60 17.90 27.16
C MET A 1 9.17 16.50 26.95
N LYS A 2 8.71 15.50 27.69
CA LYS A 2 9.25 14.13 27.61
C LYS A 2 8.73 13.45 26.34
N HIS A 3 9.63 13.06 25.44
CA HIS A 3 9.34 12.12 24.37
C HIS A 3 8.86 10.80 24.98
N LYS A 4 7.58 10.45 24.79
CA LYS A 4 7.12 9.07 24.95
C LYS A 4 7.73 8.30 23.78
N ALA A 5 8.82 7.61 24.06
CA ALA A 5 9.31 6.54 23.21
C ALA A 5 8.14 5.55 23.02
N ASN A 6 7.72 5.34 21.78
CA ASN A 6 6.90 4.18 21.44
C ASN A 6 7.78 2.97 21.78
N SER A 7 7.50 2.32 22.91
CA SER A 7 8.17 1.08 23.27
C SER A 7 7.92 0.07 22.16
N PRO A 8 8.97 -0.67 21.75
CA PRO A 8 8.82 -1.74 20.77
C PRO A 8 7.77 -2.71 21.31
N VAL A 9 6.96 -3.28 20.42
CA VAL A 9 5.93 -4.26 20.81
C VAL A 9 6.64 -5.53 21.28
N LEU A 10 7.14 -5.49 22.51
CA LEU A 10 7.80 -6.57 23.21
C LEU A 10 6.79 -7.71 23.37
N ALA A 11 7.24 -8.88 22.97
CA ALA A 11 6.56 -10.17 23.07
C ALA A 11 6.41 -10.66 24.53
N GLU A 12 6.11 -9.75 25.46
CA GLU A 12 5.72 -10.02 26.85
C GLU A 12 4.31 -9.48 27.09
N LYS A 13 3.38 -9.84 26.21
CA LYS A 13 1.95 -9.66 26.46
C LYS A 13 1.31 -11.01 26.76
N SER A 14 0.17 -10.96 27.44
CA SER A 14 -0.60 -12.13 27.88
C SER A 14 -0.78 -13.16 26.75
N PRO A 15 -0.96 -14.46 27.08
CA PRO A 15 -1.19 -15.52 26.09
C PRO A 15 -2.28 -15.16 25.07
N ASP A 16 -3.34 -14.48 25.54
CA ASP A 16 -4.43 -14.01 24.69
C ASP A 16 -3.96 -13.03 23.61
N PHE A 17 -3.07 -12.09 23.95
CA PHE A 17 -2.54 -11.14 22.97
C PHE A 17 -1.69 -11.86 21.93
N ASN A 18 -0.80 -12.76 22.37
CA ASN A 18 0.08 -13.52 21.48
C ASN A 18 -0.72 -14.41 20.53
N ALA A 19 -1.81 -15.03 21.01
CA ALA A 19 -2.72 -15.81 20.18
C ALA A 19 -3.40 -14.93 19.12
N TRP A 20 -3.89 -13.75 19.50
CA TRP A 20 -4.54 -12.81 18.56
C TRP A 20 -3.57 -12.24 17.52
N PHE A 21 -2.35 -11.92 17.95
CA PHE A 21 -1.29 -11.45 17.06
C PHE A 21 -0.87 -12.54 16.07
N THR A 22 -0.72 -13.78 16.53
CA THR A 22 -0.48 -14.94 15.65
C THR A 22 -1.63 -15.13 14.66
N ALA A 23 -2.88 -15.08 15.15
CA ALA A 23 -4.07 -15.17 14.29
C ALA A 23 -4.12 -14.07 13.22
N PHE A 24 -3.65 -12.86 13.54
CA PHE A 24 -3.48 -11.77 12.58
C PHE A 24 -2.49 -12.14 11.46
N PHE A 25 -1.32 -12.67 11.79
CA PHE A 25 -0.32 -13.09 10.79
C PHE A 25 -0.85 -14.22 9.89
N LEU A 26 -1.50 -15.22 10.48
CA LEU A 26 -2.12 -16.32 9.75
C LEU A 26 -3.24 -15.82 8.83
N LYS A 27 -4.21 -15.08 9.38
CA LYS A 27 -5.34 -14.56 8.61
C LYS A 27 -4.88 -13.69 7.45
N ASN A 28 -3.80 -12.94 7.58
CA ASN A 28 -3.28 -12.06 6.52
C ASN A 28 -2.29 -12.72 5.55
N HIS A 29 -1.96 -14.00 5.74
CA HIS A 29 -0.93 -14.70 4.98
C HIS A 29 0.43 -13.98 5.03
N ILE A 30 0.86 -13.65 6.24
CA ILE A 30 2.15 -13.02 6.53
C ILE A 30 3.04 -13.96 7.36
N ASP A 31 2.49 -15.07 7.87
CA ASP A 31 3.27 -16.02 8.64
C ASP A 31 4.17 -16.88 7.72
N PRO A 32 5.51 -16.82 7.86
CA PRO A 32 6.42 -17.59 7.01
C PRO A 32 6.40 -19.09 7.31
N PHE A 33 6.03 -19.51 8.53
CA PHE A 33 5.91 -20.93 8.87
C PHE A 33 4.68 -21.55 8.21
N ALA A 34 3.56 -20.83 8.18
CA ALA A 34 2.35 -21.30 7.53
C ALA A 34 2.39 -21.16 6.00
N TYR A 35 3.16 -20.20 5.46
CA TYR A 35 3.20 -19.89 4.03
C TYR A 35 4.62 -19.73 3.46
N PRO A 36 5.51 -20.72 3.61
CA PRO A 36 6.94 -20.60 3.29
C PRO A 36 7.24 -20.36 1.80
N THR A 37 6.35 -20.76 0.90
CA THR A 37 6.50 -20.54 -0.56
C THR A 37 5.92 -19.20 -1.04
N LYS A 38 5.22 -18.47 -0.18
CA LYS A 38 4.50 -17.23 -0.54
C LYS A 38 4.96 -16.01 0.27
N VAL A 39 5.62 -16.24 1.39
CA VAL A 39 6.07 -15.21 2.32
C VAL A 39 7.55 -15.40 2.56
N GLY A 40 8.31 -14.31 2.47
CA GLY A 40 9.73 -14.35 2.75
C GLY A 40 10.01 -14.77 4.20
N ALA A 41 11.10 -15.51 4.39
CA ALA A 41 11.61 -15.83 5.72
C ALA A 41 11.91 -14.55 6.52
N ARG A 42 12.03 -14.69 7.84
CA ARG A 42 12.27 -13.54 8.73
C ARG A 42 13.50 -12.75 8.29
N GLU A 43 14.58 -13.44 7.95
CA GLU A 43 15.85 -12.90 7.51
C GLU A 43 15.70 -12.12 6.19
N GLN A 44 14.88 -12.63 5.26
CA GLN A 44 14.60 -11.96 3.98
C GLN A 44 13.82 -10.67 4.19
N ILE A 45 12.87 -10.67 5.12
CA ILE A 45 12.10 -9.48 5.47
C ILE A 45 12.99 -8.47 6.20
N GLU A 46 13.79 -8.92 7.16
CA GLU A 46 14.72 -8.06 7.90
C GLU A 46 15.74 -7.37 6.99
N PHE A 47 16.21 -8.06 5.94
CA PHE A 47 17.04 -7.47 4.90
C PHE A 47 16.33 -6.34 4.12
N MET A 48 15.03 -6.48 3.86
CA MET A 48 14.27 -5.53 3.04
C MET A 48 13.79 -4.29 3.80
N VAL A 49 13.38 -4.44 5.07
CA VAL A 49 12.71 -3.36 5.82
C VAL A 49 13.41 -2.95 7.11
N TYR A 50 14.53 -3.59 7.46
CA TYR A 50 15.34 -3.30 8.65
C TYR A 50 14.50 -2.96 9.91
N PRO A 51 13.70 -3.91 10.42
CA PRO A 51 12.86 -3.65 11.57
C PRO A 51 13.72 -3.49 12.83
N GLU A 52 13.47 -2.43 13.59
CA GLU A 52 14.14 -2.21 14.87
C GLU A 52 13.62 -3.21 15.93
N ASN A 53 14.42 -3.46 16.97
CA ASN A 53 13.98 -4.14 18.19
C ASN A 53 13.33 -5.53 17.99
N LYS A 54 13.76 -6.28 16.98
CA LYS A 54 13.24 -7.63 16.63
C LYS A 54 11.75 -7.66 16.29
N GLU A 55 11.16 -6.52 15.91
CA GLU A 55 9.76 -6.42 15.54
C GLU A 55 9.43 -7.29 14.32
N ARG A 56 8.20 -7.82 14.29
CA ARG A 56 7.70 -8.52 13.11
C ARG A 56 7.07 -7.49 12.17
N TYR A 57 7.54 -7.45 10.94
CA TYR A 57 6.98 -6.60 9.91
C TYR A 57 5.54 -7.00 9.54
N TYR A 58 4.69 -6.00 9.34
CA TYR A 58 3.35 -6.15 8.79
C TYR A 58 3.02 -4.99 7.84
N PRO A 59 2.31 -5.22 6.72
CA PRO A 59 2.13 -4.23 5.66
C PRO A 59 0.91 -3.33 5.92
N CYS A 60 0.87 -2.66 7.07
CA CYS A 60 -0.13 -1.63 7.37
C CYS A 60 0.41 -0.60 8.36
N SER A 61 -0.20 0.58 8.44
CA SER A 61 0.21 1.61 9.40
C SER A 61 -0.07 1.20 10.84
N ASP A 62 0.69 1.76 11.79
CA ASP A 62 0.49 1.53 13.22
C ASP A 62 -0.94 1.83 13.66
N LYS A 63 -1.56 2.88 13.09
CA LYS A 63 -2.96 3.22 13.36
C LYS A 63 -3.92 2.09 12.96
N MET A 64 -3.68 1.46 11.79
CA MET A 64 -4.47 0.32 11.33
C MET A 64 -4.19 -0.92 12.18
N PHE A 65 -2.92 -1.21 12.45
CA PHE A 65 -2.53 -2.31 13.32
C PHE A 65 -3.18 -2.20 14.70
N ASN A 66 -3.09 -1.03 15.34
CA ASN A 66 -3.70 -0.77 16.64
C ASN A 66 -5.23 -0.89 16.60
N ALA A 67 -5.88 -0.46 15.51
CA ALA A 67 -7.32 -0.62 15.34
C ALA A 67 -7.73 -2.11 15.31
N ILE A 68 -6.98 -2.95 14.60
CA ILE A 68 -7.17 -4.41 14.51
C ILE A 68 -6.86 -5.07 15.86
N MET A 69 -5.74 -4.72 16.48
CA MET A 69 -5.30 -5.28 17.77
C MET A 69 -6.21 -4.88 18.93
N SER A 70 -6.99 -3.79 18.80
CA SER A 70 -7.92 -3.35 19.83
C SER A 70 -9.06 -4.33 20.11
N ARG A 71 -9.37 -5.24 19.17
CA ARG A 71 -10.52 -6.18 19.20
C ARG A 71 -11.90 -5.53 19.30
N LYS A 72 -11.98 -4.20 19.34
CA LYS A 72 -13.23 -3.44 19.51
C LYS A 72 -13.91 -3.07 18.18
N TYR A 73 -13.31 -3.46 17.06
CA TYR A 73 -13.83 -3.21 15.72
C TYR A 73 -14.21 -1.72 15.50
N PRO A 74 -13.24 -0.80 15.68
CA PRO A 74 -13.54 0.63 15.77
C PRO A 74 -14.11 1.20 14.45
N PRO A 75 -14.84 2.34 14.50
CA PRO A 75 -15.40 2.97 13.31
C PRO A 75 -14.38 3.22 12.19
N TYR A 76 -13.14 3.54 12.56
CA TYR A 76 -12.02 3.67 11.62
C TYR A 76 -11.83 2.39 10.78
N LEU A 77 -11.76 1.23 11.41
CA LEU A 77 -11.56 -0.05 10.72
C LEU A 77 -12.76 -0.40 9.84
N LYS A 78 -13.99 -0.23 10.39
CA LYS A 78 -15.25 -0.43 9.65
C LYS A 78 -15.30 0.41 8.37
N LYS A 79 -14.97 1.70 8.47
CA LYS A 79 -14.94 2.61 7.32
C LYS A 79 -13.98 2.14 6.23
N HIS A 80 -12.81 1.61 6.61
CA HIS A 80 -11.85 1.08 5.64
C HIS A 80 -12.33 -0.20 4.96
N TYR A 81 -13.00 -1.10 5.67
CA TYR A 81 -13.63 -2.26 5.03
C TYR A 81 -14.77 -1.86 4.10
N GLN A 82 -15.65 -0.96 4.53
CA GLN A 82 -16.75 -0.48 3.71
C GLN A 82 -16.23 0.16 2.41
N LYS A 83 -15.19 0.98 2.49
CA LYS A 83 -14.56 1.58 1.30
C LYS A 83 -14.06 0.53 0.31
N VAL A 84 -13.52 -0.59 0.80
CA VAL A 84 -13.09 -1.70 -0.06
C VAL A 84 -14.30 -2.37 -0.70
N PHE A 85 -15.34 -2.62 0.07
CA PHE A 85 -16.59 -3.21 -0.42
C PHE A 85 -17.23 -2.37 -1.52
N ASP A 86 -17.44 -1.07 -1.27
CA ASP A 86 -18.05 -0.13 -2.21
C ASP A 86 -17.27 -0.07 -3.52
N ARG A 87 -15.93 -0.11 -3.43
CA ARG A 87 -15.05 -0.11 -4.62
C ARG A 87 -15.25 -1.36 -5.48
N ILE A 88 -15.36 -2.54 -4.86
CA ILE A 88 -15.58 -3.79 -5.60
C ILE A 88 -17.00 -3.82 -6.20
N MET A 89 -18.01 -3.34 -5.47
CA MET A 89 -19.38 -3.23 -5.98
C MET A 89 -19.47 -2.31 -7.19
N SER A 90 -18.86 -1.13 -7.10
CA SER A 90 -18.78 -0.18 -8.23
C SER A 90 -18.07 -0.78 -9.44
N LEU A 91 -17.10 -1.67 -9.21
CA LEU A 91 -16.37 -2.35 -10.28
C LEU A 91 -17.27 -3.38 -11.00
N ILE A 92 -18.04 -4.16 -10.24
CA ILE A 92 -19.03 -5.09 -10.81
C ILE A 92 -20.05 -4.32 -11.66
N GLU A 93 -20.60 -3.23 -11.12
CA GLU A 93 -21.56 -2.38 -11.83
C GLU A 93 -21.01 -1.80 -13.13
N LYS A 94 -19.73 -1.42 -13.14
CA LYS A 94 -19.10 -0.79 -14.31
C LYS A 94 -18.77 -1.77 -15.43
N PHE A 95 -18.45 -3.02 -15.10
CA PHE A 95 -17.83 -3.95 -16.06
C PHE A 95 -18.68 -5.19 -16.39
N ILE A 96 -19.83 -5.39 -15.75
CA ILE A 96 -20.70 -6.55 -15.96
C ILE A 96 -22.06 -6.10 -16.49
N ASP A 97 -22.28 -6.36 -17.78
CA ASP A 97 -23.48 -5.94 -18.52
C ASP A 97 -24.69 -6.86 -18.25
N SER A 98 -24.46 -8.14 -17.97
CA SER A 98 -25.51 -9.13 -17.69
C SER A 98 -26.10 -8.89 -16.30
N ASP A 99 -27.40 -8.59 -16.22
CA ASP A 99 -28.12 -8.34 -14.96
C ASP A 99 -27.98 -9.52 -13.98
N TYR A 100 -28.10 -10.75 -14.49
CA TYR A 100 -27.96 -11.96 -13.68
C TYR A 100 -26.55 -12.10 -13.11
N ASP A 101 -25.51 -11.98 -13.95
CA ASP A 101 -24.13 -12.14 -13.51
C ASP A 101 -23.71 -11.01 -12.56
N ASN A 102 -24.22 -9.79 -12.80
CA ASN A 102 -24.03 -8.65 -11.93
C ASN A 102 -24.59 -8.92 -10.53
N GLN A 103 -25.86 -9.35 -10.45
CA GLN A 103 -26.50 -9.68 -9.18
C GLN A 103 -25.82 -10.87 -8.48
N PHE A 104 -25.50 -11.92 -9.23
CA PHE A 104 -24.78 -13.09 -8.71
C PHE A 104 -23.43 -12.70 -8.09
N LEU A 105 -22.63 -11.89 -8.79
CA LEU A 105 -21.33 -11.44 -8.30
C LEU A 105 -21.45 -10.53 -7.08
N LYS A 106 -22.43 -9.62 -7.05
CA LYS A 106 -22.70 -8.77 -5.89
C LYS A 106 -23.02 -9.61 -4.66
N GLU A 107 -23.92 -10.59 -4.77
CA GLU A 107 -24.25 -11.48 -3.65
C GLU A 107 -23.06 -12.33 -3.22
N LEU A 108 -22.29 -12.88 -4.16
CA LEU A 108 -21.08 -13.65 -3.85
C LEU A 108 -20.04 -12.80 -3.10
N ILE A 109 -19.79 -11.56 -3.54
CA ILE A 109 -18.86 -10.64 -2.88
C ILE A 109 -19.37 -10.25 -1.49
N LYS A 110 -20.67 -10.04 -1.32
CA LYS A 110 -21.28 -9.74 -0.01
C LYS A 110 -21.07 -10.86 0.99
N ILE A 111 -21.38 -12.10 0.62
CA ILE A 111 -21.15 -13.28 1.47
C ILE A 111 -19.67 -13.36 1.87
N LYS A 112 -18.75 -13.18 0.91
CA LYS A 112 -17.31 -13.25 1.20
C LYS A 112 -16.79 -12.09 2.00
N TYR A 113 -17.33 -10.89 1.82
CA TYR A 113 -17.00 -9.73 2.62
C TYR A 113 -17.35 -9.97 4.09
N ASP A 114 -18.61 -10.35 4.38
CA ASP A 114 -19.10 -10.56 5.74
C ASP A 114 -18.30 -11.65 6.49
N ASP A 115 -18.00 -12.76 5.81
CA ASP A 115 -17.17 -13.85 6.35
C ASP A 115 -15.75 -13.39 6.71
N GLU A 116 -15.15 -12.57 5.86
CA GLU A 116 -13.74 -12.18 5.99
C GLU A 116 -13.50 -11.13 7.07
N ILE A 117 -14.46 -10.22 7.25
CA ILE A 117 -14.34 -9.13 8.24
C ILE A 117 -14.83 -9.53 9.63
N ARG A 118 -15.52 -10.68 9.77
CA ARG A 118 -16.15 -11.14 11.03
C ARG A 118 -15.24 -11.03 12.26
N THR A 119 -13.97 -11.36 12.13
CA THR A 119 -13.00 -11.31 13.24
C THR A 119 -12.29 -9.96 13.36
N GLY A 120 -12.39 -9.09 12.36
CA GLY A 120 -11.65 -7.82 12.28
C GLY A 120 -10.13 -7.97 12.19
N LEU A 121 -9.62 -9.18 11.91
CA LEU A 121 -8.18 -9.46 11.82
C LEU A 121 -7.58 -9.10 10.46
N LEU A 122 -8.39 -9.00 9.40
CA LEU A 122 -7.88 -8.86 8.05
C LEU A 122 -7.46 -7.41 7.77
N ILE A 123 -6.28 -7.19 7.20
CA ILE A 123 -5.88 -5.85 6.75
C ILE A 123 -6.78 -5.47 5.56
N PRO A 124 -7.34 -4.24 5.49
CA PRO A 124 -8.23 -3.84 4.39
C PRO A 124 -7.65 -4.05 2.98
N SER A 125 -6.35 -3.81 2.76
CA SER A 125 -5.70 -4.09 1.47
C SER A 125 -5.66 -5.59 1.13
N ARG A 126 -5.62 -6.48 2.14
CA ARG A 126 -5.70 -7.94 1.95
C ARG A 126 -7.14 -8.37 1.62
N LEU A 127 -8.14 -7.73 2.23
CA LEU A 127 -9.55 -7.91 1.86
C LEU A 127 -9.77 -7.54 0.39
N GLU A 128 -9.30 -6.35 -0.02
CA GLU A 128 -9.40 -5.86 -1.39
C GLU A 128 -8.79 -6.86 -2.38
N LYS A 129 -7.57 -7.33 -2.11
CA LYS A 129 -6.91 -8.33 -2.96
C LYS A 129 -7.73 -9.62 -3.10
N ARG A 130 -8.38 -10.08 -2.04
CA ARG A 130 -9.19 -11.32 -2.09
C ARG A 130 -10.47 -11.14 -2.90
N LEU A 131 -11.22 -10.07 -2.62
CA LEU A 131 -12.47 -9.78 -3.33
C LEU A 131 -12.21 -9.50 -4.81
N TYR A 132 -11.14 -8.75 -5.11
CA TYR A 132 -10.72 -8.50 -6.48
C TYR A 132 -10.30 -9.79 -7.21
N LYS A 133 -9.62 -10.72 -6.53
CA LYS A 133 -9.29 -12.03 -7.11
C LYS A 133 -10.56 -12.83 -7.47
N ILE A 134 -11.61 -12.77 -6.65
CA ILE A 134 -12.89 -13.42 -6.94
C ILE A 134 -13.48 -12.81 -8.22
N PHE A 135 -13.55 -11.48 -8.28
CA PHE A 135 -14.00 -10.76 -9.47
C PHE A 135 -13.26 -11.21 -10.74
N LEU A 136 -11.92 -11.17 -10.74
CA LEU A 136 -11.13 -11.57 -11.91
C LEU A 136 -11.37 -13.04 -12.29
N SER A 137 -11.43 -13.92 -11.30
CA SER A 137 -11.61 -15.37 -11.54
C SER A 137 -12.97 -15.73 -12.13
N ARG A 138 -13.99 -14.87 -11.97
CA ARG A 138 -15.35 -15.14 -12.42
C ARG A 138 -15.75 -14.41 -13.70
N THR A 139 -15.02 -13.36 -14.09
CA THR A 139 -15.43 -12.47 -15.18
C THR A 139 -14.59 -12.66 -16.45
N HIS A 140 -13.51 -13.44 -16.39
CA HIS A 140 -12.48 -13.54 -17.45
C HIS A 140 -11.87 -12.20 -17.86
N ILE A 141 -12.18 -11.10 -17.16
CA ILE A 141 -11.57 -9.79 -17.36
C ILE A 141 -10.20 -9.83 -16.69
N GLU A 142 -9.13 -9.87 -17.49
CA GLU A 142 -7.77 -9.90 -16.95
C GLU A 142 -7.37 -8.57 -16.26
N ASN A 143 -7.75 -7.44 -16.85
CA ASN A 143 -7.39 -6.12 -16.33
C ASN A 143 -8.46 -5.05 -16.67
N PRO A 144 -9.41 -4.80 -15.75
CA PRO A 144 -10.47 -3.81 -15.88
C PRO A 144 -9.94 -2.40 -16.21
N TYR A 145 -8.78 -2.03 -15.64
CA TYR A 145 -8.22 -0.68 -15.75
C TYR A 145 -7.13 -0.56 -16.84
N SER A 146 -7.06 -1.50 -17.78
CA SER A 146 -5.98 -1.53 -18.79
C SER A 146 -5.98 -0.30 -19.71
N ALA A 147 -7.15 0.19 -20.11
CA ALA A 147 -7.29 1.37 -20.96
C ALA A 147 -6.91 2.65 -20.21
N GLU A 148 -7.43 2.82 -18.99
CA GLU A 148 -7.13 3.96 -18.11
C GLU A 148 -5.63 4.02 -17.79
N LYS A 149 -5.02 2.89 -17.44
CA LYS A 149 -3.58 2.79 -17.19
C LYS A 149 -2.75 3.17 -18.43
N ARG A 150 -3.16 2.73 -19.62
CA ARG A 150 -2.48 3.10 -20.88
C ARG A 150 -2.58 4.60 -21.15
N ALA A 151 -3.75 5.20 -20.94
CA ALA A 151 -3.97 6.63 -21.12
C ALA A 151 -3.13 7.46 -20.13
N ALA A 152 -3.15 7.11 -18.84
CA ALA A 152 -2.34 7.74 -17.81
C ALA A 152 -0.84 7.65 -18.13
N ASN A 153 -0.34 6.45 -18.47
CA ASN A 153 1.06 6.24 -18.84
C ASN A 153 1.46 7.06 -20.08
N LYS A 154 0.59 7.16 -21.08
CA LYS A 154 0.85 7.98 -22.28
C LYS A 154 0.95 9.47 -21.93
N LYS A 155 0.08 9.99 -21.07
CA LYS A 155 0.11 11.38 -20.59
C LYS A 155 1.40 11.67 -19.83
N ILE A 156 1.77 10.81 -18.88
CA ILE A 156 3.00 10.92 -18.09
C ILE A 156 4.23 10.88 -19.00
N ASN A 157 4.29 9.96 -19.94
CA ASN A 157 5.40 9.85 -20.89
C ASN A 157 5.55 11.12 -21.75
N LYS A 158 4.44 11.74 -22.17
CA LYS A 158 4.47 13.02 -22.88
C LYS A 158 4.99 14.15 -21.98
N PHE A 159 4.56 14.19 -20.73
CA PHE A 159 5.00 15.20 -19.76
C PHE A 159 6.50 15.09 -19.44
N ILE A 160 7.00 13.89 -19.14
CA ILE A 160 8.44 13.66 -18.85
C ILE A 160 9.31 14.01 -20.06
N LYS A 161 8.81 13.84 -21.28
CA LYS A 161 9.51 14.25 -22.51
C LYS A 161 9.40 15.74 -22.85
N SER A 162 8.58 16.49 -22.13
CA SER A 162 8.35 17.91 -22.41
C SER A 162 9.57 18.76 -22.06
N GLU A 163 9.76 19.85 -22.82
CA GLU A 163 10.83 20.82 -22.52
C GLU A 163 10.61 21.53 -21.18
N THR A 164 9.37 21.74 -20.76
CA THR A 164 9.06 22.30 -19.45
C THR A 164 9.60 21.43 -18.32
N PHE A 165 9.39 20.10 -18.41
CA PHE A 165 9.92 19.16 -17.43
C PHE A 165 11.46 19.16 -17.43
N LYS A 166 12.08 19.05 -18.62
CA LYS A 166 13.56 19.07 -18.72
C LYS A 166 14.16 20.35 -18.16
N LYS A 167 13.56 21.51 -18.45
CA LYS A 167 14.01 22.81 -17.92
C LYS A 167 13.84 22.88 -16.41
N ALA A 168 12.72 22.42 -15.87
CA ALA A 168 12.49 22.40 -14.43
C ALA A 168 13.46 21.47 -13.70
N LEU A 169 13.71 20.27 -14.24
CA LEU A 169 14.62 19.28 -13.64
C LEU A 169 16.08 19.73 -13.69
N ASN A 170 16.51 20.32 -14.82
CA ASN A 170 17.90 20.74 -15.05
C ASN A 170 18.18 22.20 -14.66
N LYS A 171 17.22 22.92 -14.06
CA LYS A 171 17.43 24.30 -13.65
C LYS A 171 18.57 24.39 -12.64
N ILE A 172 19.60 25.15 -12.94
CA ILE A 172 20.64 25.51 -11.97
C ILE A 172 20.09 26.71 -11.19
N ASP A 173 19.87 26.53 -9.89
CA ASP A 173 19.41 27.58 -8.98
C ASP A 173 20.44 27.83 -7.88
N ASP A 174 20.10 28.72 -6.96
CA ASP A 174 20.98 29.17 -5.88
C ASP A 174 21.44 28.04 -4.94
N SER A 175 20.83 26.85 -4.99
CA SER A 175 21.29 25.67 -4.25
C SER A 175 22.67 25.16 -4.67
N LEU A 176 23.17 25.65 -5.80
CA LEU A 176 24.48 25.38 -6.37
C LEU A 176 25.44 26.59 -6.26
N LYS A 177 25.11 27.66 -5.52
CA LYS A 177 26.02 28.82 -5.38
C LYS A 177 27.27 28.56 -4.52
N THR A 178 27.30 27.46 -3.78
CA THR A 178 28.45 27.02 -2.95
C THR A 178 29.30 25.97 -3.67
N ILE A 179 29.64 26.20 -4.94
CA ILE A 179 30.48 25.27 -5.74
C ILE A 179 31.98 25.53 -5.53
N ASP A 180 32.36 26.76 -5.20
CA ASP A 180 33.77 27.19 -5.25
C ASP A 180 34.70 26.43 -4.28
N ASP A 181 34.14 25.81 -3.23
CA ASP A 181 34.87 25.03 -2.22
C ASP A 181 34.64 23.49 -2.31
N LEU A 182 33.88 23.00 -3.31
CA LEU A 182 33.52 21.58 -3.40
C LEU A 182 34.46 20.78 -4.31
N SER A 183 34.86 19.59 -3.86
CA SER A 183 35.52 18.62 -4.74
C SER A 183 34.58 18.10 -5.83
N LEU A 184 35.14 17.54 -6.91
CA LEU A 184 34.37 16.90 -7.98
C LEU A 184 33.43 15.79 -7.47
N PHE A 185 33.82 15.07 -6.42
CA PHE A 185 32.99 14.04 -5.81
C PHE A 185 31.77 14.63 -5.09
N GLU A 186 31.99 15.68 -4.30
CA GLU A 186 30.92 16.34 -3.55
C GLU A 186 29.94 17.05 -4.49
N LEU A 187 30.43 17.66 -5.56
CA LEU A 187 29.60 18.25 -6.61
C LEU A 187 28.65 17.21 -7.23
N ARG A 188 29.17 16.05 -7.64
CA ARG A 188 28.35 14.96 -8.21
C ARG A 188 27.30 14.46 -7.21
N THR A 189 27.68 14.36 -5.95
CA THR A 189 26.77 13.95 -4.87
C THR A 189 25.66 14.98 -4.69
N LYS A 190 26.00 16.27 -4.71
CA LYS A 190 25.04 17.37 -4.58
C LYS A 190 24.05 17.43 -5.73
N ILE A 191 24.52 17.26 -6.97
CA ILE A 191 23.67 17.19 -8.16
C ILE A 191 22.66 16.04 -8.03
N ARG A 192 23.11 14.84 -7.66
CA ARG A 192 22.22 13.68 -7.45
C ARG A 192 21.20 13.93 -6.34
N GLN A 193 21.60 14.60 -5.26
CA GLN A 193 20.70 14.96 -4.17
C GLN A 193 19.59 15.90 -4.65
N ILE A 194 19.95 16.96 -5.40
CA ILE A 194 19.01 17.94 -5.94
C ILE A 194 18.05 17.26 -6.93
N GLU A 195 18.59 16.44 -7.84
CA GLU A 195 17.80 15.69 -8.81
C GLU A 195 16.78 14.78 -8.09
N PHE A 196 17.24 14.02 -7.09
CA PHE A 196 16.39 13.15 -6.29
C PHE A 196 15.27 13.93 -5.58
N GLN A 197 15.58 15.05 -4.94
CA GLN A 197 14.59 15.90 -4.28
C GLN A 197 13.53 16.44 -5.26
N ARG A 198 13.95 16.86 -6.46
CA ARG A 198 13.04 17.36 -7.48
C ARG A 198 12.12 16.27 -8.00
N ILE A 199 12.66 15.07 -8.27
CA ILE A 199 11.85 13.91 -8.67
C ILE A 199 10.87 13.53 -7.55
N LEU A 200 11.34 13.48 -6.30
CA LEU A 200 10.48 13.15 -5.15
C LEU A 200 9.34 14.16 -4.99
N THR A 201 9.62 15.44 -5.18
CA THR A 201 8.62 16.52 -5.17
C THR A 201 7.62 16.33 -6.32
N LEU A 202 8.09 15.91 -7.50
CA LEU A 202 7.21 15.62 -8.63
C LEU A 202 6.25 14.47 -8.32
N VAL A 203 6.73 13.40 -7.69
CA VAL A 203 5.90 12.24 -7.31
C VAL A 203 4.81 12.63 -6.30
N SER A 204 5.06 13.62 -5.44
CA SER A 204 4.06 14.09 -4.47
C SER A 204 3.03 15.08 -5.03
N GLN A 205 3.19 15.57 -6.25
CA GLN A 205 2.21 16.49 -6.88
C GLN A 205 1.01 15.72 -7.43
N GLU A 206 -0.01 15.48 -6.60
CA GLU A 206 -1.21 14.72 -6.98
C GLU A 206 -1.82 15.20 -8.30
N ASN A 207 -1.92 16.51 -8.55
CA ASN A 207 -2.49 17.10 -9.77
C ASN A 207 -1.85 16.64 -11.09
N LEU A 208 -0.60 16.15 -11.05
CA LEU A 208 0.06 15.58 -12.23
C LEU A 208 -0.35 14.12 -12.49
N TRP A 209 -0.80 13.43 -11.44
CA TRP A 209 -1.04 11.99 -11.40
C TRP A 209 -2.52 11.61 -11.24
N THR A 210 -3.37 12.52 -10.76
CA THR A 210 -4.82 12.33 -10.63
C THR A 210 -5.59 12.77 -11.88
N HIS A 211 -6.70 12.09 -12.09
CA HIS A 211 -7.73 12.37 -13.09
C HIS A 211 -8.93 13.03 -12.42
#